data_AF-A0A6C0IDI3-F1
#
_entry.id   AF-A0A6C0IDI3-F1
#
_cell.length_a   1.000
_cell.length_b   1.000
_cell.length_c   1.000
_cell.angle_alpha   90.00
_cell.angle_beta   90.00
_cell.angle_gamma   90.00
#
_symmetry.space_group_name_H-M   'P 1'
#
loop_
_entity.id
_entity.type
_entity.pdbx_description
1 polymer ?
#
loop_
_entity_poly.entity_id
_entity_poly.type
_entity_poly.pdbx_seq_one_letter_code
_entity_poly.pdbx_strand_id
1 'polypeptide(L)'
;MDNKSKIVKTFRISDQLAEFLEKPTGYEMSKNEVITYINNYIRSNKLQDNENGRNINRDNKLTNLLKLKNTDNLTYTDILKYITPHFEREDNFEKMERLRSNHSCNVNKKM
;
A
#
# COMPACT_ATOMS: atom_id res chain seq x y z
N MET A 1 -13.11 10.65 27.04
CA MET A 1 -12.36 11.24 25.90
C MET A 1 -12.51 10.27 24.75
N ASP A 2 -13.55 10.47 23.99
CA ASP A 2 -13.99 9.54 22.95
C ASP A 2 -13.03 9.72 21.78
N ASN A 3 -12.12 8.76 21.65
CA ASN A 3 -11.11 8.75 20.61
C ASN A 3 -11.83 8.59 19.26
N LYS A 4 -12.12 9.73 18.63
CA LYS A 4 -12.87 9.86 17.38
C LYS A 4 -12.34 8.80 16.39
N SER A 5 -13.13 7.76 16.13
CA SER A 5 -12.81 6.67 15.23
C SER A 5 -12.46 7.24 13.86
N LYS A 6 -11.18 7.50 13.62
CA LYS A 6 -10.70 8.04 12.36
C LYS A 6 -10.88 6.92 11.35
N ILE A 7 -11.98 6.95 10.59
CA ILE A 7 -12.22 5.99 9.52
C ILE A 7 -11.09 6.20 8.51
N VAL A 8 -10.09 5.33 8.57
CA VAL A 8 -8.96 5.35 7.64
C VAL A 8 -9.42 4.60 6.40
N LYS A 9 -9.43 5.27 5.26
CA LYS A 9 -9.75 4.63 3.98
C LYS A 9 -8.66 3.61 3.63
N THR A 10 -9.06 2.37 3.49
CA THR A 10 -8.23 1.27 3.01
C THR A 10 -8.46 1.05 1.52
N PHE A 11 -7.46 0.50 0.86
CA PHE A 11 -7.49 0.22 -0.57
C PHE A 11 -6.93 -1.17 -0.80
N ARG A 12 -7.46 -1.87 -1.81
CA ARG A 12 -6.84 -3.11 -2.26
C ARG A 12 -5.45 -2.80 -2.81
N ILE A 13 -4.46 -3.54 -2.31
CA ILE A 13 -3.08 -3.46 -2.76
C ILE A 13 -2.82 -4.48 -3.87
N SER A 14 -1.88 -4.18 -4.75
CA SER A 14 -1.39 -5.10 -5.78
C SER A 14 -0.78 -6.36 -5.15
N ASP A 15 -0.84 -7.48 -5.85
CA ASP A 15 -0.31 -8.77 -5.38
C ASP A 15 1.18 -8.69 -5.04
N GLN A 16 1.97 -7.95 -5.82
CA GLN A 16 3.39 -7.71 -5.55
C GLN A 16 3.62 -6.96 -4.22
N LEU A 17 2.75 -5.99 -3.91
CA LEU A 17 2.82 -5.26 -2.64
C LEU A 17 2.33 -6.14 -1.48
N ALA A 18 1.32 -6.98 -1.69
CA ALA A 18 0.85 -7.93 -0.68
C ALA A 18 1.95 -8.95 -0.32
N GLU A 19 2.64 -9.49 -1.33
CA GLU A 19 3.77 -10.41 -1.15
C GLU A 19 4.90 -9.76 -0.35
N PHE A 20 5.28 -8.51 -0.68
CA PHE A 20 6.30 -7.78 0.07
C PHE A 20 5.93 -7.54 1.54
N LEU A 21 4.63 -7.34 1.82
CA LEU A 21 4.11 -7.14 3.17
C LEU A 21 3.79 -8.46 3.91
N GLU A 22 4.05 -9.60 3.27
CA GLU A 22 3.69 -10.96 3.75
C GLU A 22 2.20 -11.07 4.07
N LYS A 23 1.35 -10.55 3.17
CA LYS A 23 -0.11 -10.56 3.24
C LYS A 23 -0.72 -11.40 2.10
N PRO A 24 -1.94 -11.94 2.30
CA PRO A 24 -2.62 -12.67 1.24
C PRO A 24 -2.99 -11.76 0.06
N THR A 25 -3.10 -12.35 -1.13
CA THR A 25 -3.58 -11.69 -2.35
C THR A 25 -4.95 -11.04 -2.12
N GLY A 26 -5.11 -9.79 -2.59
CA GLY A 26 -6.35 -9.03 -2.43
C GLY A 26 -6.55 -8.41 -1.05
N TYR A 27 -5.53 -8.37 -0.20
CA TYR A 27 -5.56 -7.64 1.06
C TYR A 27 -5.86 -6.15 0.85
N GLU A 28 -6.51 -5.54 1.82
CA GLU A 28 -6.84 -4.11 1.84
C GLU A 28 -6.05 -3.44 2.96
N MET A 29 -5.35 -2.35 2.65
CA MET A 29 -4.55 -1.60 3.63
C MET A 29 -4.58 -0.10 3.29
N SER A 30 -4.44 0.77 4.28
CA SER A 30 -4.33 2.20 4.03
C SER A 30 -2.94 2.59 3.53
N LYS A 31 -2.87 3.70 2.79
CA LYS A 31 -1.57 4.25 2.32
C LYS A 31 -0.60 4.51 3.48
N ASN A 32 -1.11 5.02 4.60
CA ASN A 32 -0.29 5.34 5.77
C ASN A 32 0.30 4.11 6.44
N GLU A 33 -0.47 3.02 6.54
CA GLU A 33 0.04 1.76 7.09
C GLU A 33 1.13 1.17 6.19
N VAL A 34 0.94 1.18 4.88
CA VAL A 34 1.96 0.70 3.93
C VAL A 34 3.24 1.53 4.01
N ILE A 35 3.12 2.87 4.03
CA ILE A 35 4.29 3.76 4.19
C ILE A 35 5.01 3.48 5.51
N THR A 36 4.27 3.31 6.60
CA THR A 36 4.84 3.03 7.93
C THR A 36 5.60 1.70 7.93
N TYR A 37 5.02 0.67 7.32
CA TYR A 37 5.68 -0.63 7.17
C TYR A 37 6.99 -0.50 6.38
N ILE A 38 6.97 0.16 5.23
CA ILE A 38 8.16 0.34 4.39
C ILE A 38 9.22 1.18 5.11
N ASN A 39 8.83 2.21 5.86
CA ASN A 39 9.75 2.99 6.69
C ASN A 39 10.42 2.13 7.77
N ASN A 40 9.67 1.23 8.40
CA ASN A 40 10.21 0.29 9.37
C ASN A 40 11.16 -0.69 8.69
N TYR A 41 10.79 -1.23 7.52
CA TYR A 41 11.66 -2.08 6.71
C TYR A 41 13.01 -1.40 6.41
N ILE A 42 12.98 -0.15 5.95
CA ILE A 42 14.20 0.64 5.66
C ILE A 42 15.11 0.74 6.89
N ARG A 43 14.53 1.02 8.07
CA ARG A 43 15.29 1.15 9.32
C ARG A 43 15.83 -0.18 9.81
N SER A 44 15.00 -1.22 9.83
CA SER A 44 15.38 -2.56 10.28
C SER A 44 16.49 -3.17 9.41
N ASN A 45 16.49 -2.86 8.11
CA ASN A 45 17.51 -3.31 7.17
C ASN A 45 18.67 -2.31 7.01
N LYS A 46 18.70 -1.21 7.79
CA LYS A 46 19.74 -0.17 7.75
C LYS A 46 19.99 0.37 6.32
N LEU A 47 18.92 0.54 5.55
CA LEU A 47 18.97 1.02 4.17
C LEU A 47 19.04 2.54 4.06
N GLN A 48 18.95 3.27 5.18
CA GLN A 48 19.18 4.72 5.18
C GLN A 48 20.67 5.01 4.99
N ASP A 49 20.99 5.98 4.13
CA ASP A 49 22.37 6.39 3.91
C ASP A 49 22.94 7.07 5.17
N ASN A 50 24.16 6.66 5.56
CA ASN A 50 24.83 7.15 6.78
C ASN A 50 25.41 8.56 6.61
N GLU A 51 25.78 8.96 5.40
CA GLU A 51 26.34 10.27 5.08
C GLU A 51 25.23 11.28 4.76
N ASN A 52 24.20 10.83 4.04
CA ASN A 52 23.02 11.62 3.72
C ASN A 52 21.74 10.90 4.14
N GLY A 53 21.33 11.07 5.40
CA GLY A 53 20.15 10.42 5.96
C GLY A 53 18.81 10.74 5.27
N ARG A 54 18.76 11.61 4.26
CA ARG A 54 17.57 11.77 3.41
C ARG A 54 17.48 10.69 2.33
N ASN A 55 18.62 10.16 1.90
CA ASN A 55 18.72 9.14 0.87
C ASN A 55 18.56 7.74 1.45
N ILE A 56 17.98 6.87 0.64
CA ILE A 56 17.78 5.46 0.96
C ILE A 56 18.56 4.63 -0.05
N ASN A 57 19.57 3.91 0.45
CA ASN A 57 20.32 2.86 -0.23
C ASN A 57 19.45 1.60 -0.31
N ARG A 58 18.51 1.62 -1.26
CA ARG A 58 17.54 0.54 -1.46
C ARG A 58 18.21 -0.77 -1.88
N ASP A 59 17.61 -1.87 -1.43
CA ASP A 59 17.99 -3.21 -1.82
C ASP A 59 17.20 -3.68 -3.06
N ASN A 60 17.47 -4.90 -3.51
CA ASN A 60 16.79 -5.50 -4.66
C ASN A 60 15.27 -5.64 -4.41
N LYS A 61 14.86 -5.97 -3.19
CA LYS A 61 13.44 -6.13 -2.83
C LYS A 61 12.69 -4.82 -2.97
N LEU A 62 13.21 -3.73 -2.40
CA LEU A 62 12.61 -2.40 -2.46
C LEU A 62 12.68 -1.81 -3.87
N THR A 63 13.76 -2.06 -4.61
CA THR A 63 13.89 -1.65 -6.02
C THR A 63 12.84 -2.30 -6.90
N ASN A 64 12.63 -3.62 -6.74
CA ASN A 64 11.65 -4.37 -7.51
C ASN A 64 10.21 -3.95 -7.17
N LEU A 65 9.92 -3.76 -5.88
CA LEU A 65 8.60 -3.30 -5.43
C LEU A 65 8.29 -1.93 -6.03
N LEU A 66 9.18 -0.95 -5.86
CA LEU A 66 8.95 0.44 -6.26
C LEU A 66 9.24 0.71 -7.75
N LYS A 67 9.66 -0.32 -8.50
CA LYS A 67 10.00 -0.27 -9.93
C LYS A 67 11.01 0.83 -10.27
N LEU A 68 12.02 0.98 -9.40
CA LEU A 68 13.00 2.05 -9.52
C LEU A 68 14.11 1.70 -10.50
N LYS A 69 14.58 2.69 -11.26
CA LYS A 69 15.77 2.59 -12.12
C LYS A 69 17.02 2.94 -11.32
N ASN A 70 18.18 2.40 -11.69
CA ASN A 70 19.44 2.66 -10.98
C ASN A 70 19.82 4.15 -10.84
N THR A 71 19.28 5.01 -11.70
CA THR A 71 19.47 6.47 -11.65
C THR A 71 18.52 7.19 -10.69
N ASP A 72 17.47 6.53 -10.22
CA ASP A 72 16.45 7.15 -9.38
C ASP A 72 16.95 7.26 -7.94
N ASN A 73 16.93 8.47 -7.39
CA ASN A 73 17.12 8.68 -5.96
C ASN A 73 15.82 8.39 -5.21
N LEU A 74 15.92 7.67 -4.10
CA LEU A 74 14.78 7.35 -3.23
C LEU A 74 14.96 8.06 -1.88
N THR A 75 13.96 8.84 -1.49
CA THR A 75 13.88 9.46 -0.17
C THR A 75 12.59 9.05 0.54
N TYR A 76 12.49 9.29 1.85
CA TYR A 76 11.28 8.99 2.63
C TYR A 76 10.01 9.64 2.07
N THR A 77 10.11 10.83 1.47
CA THR A 77 8.96 11.52 0.86
C THR A 77 8.54 10.90 -0.47
N ASP A 78 9.47 10.30 -1.20
CA ASP A 78 9.19 9.68 -2.50
C ASP A 78 8.50 8.32 -2.37
N ILE A 79 8.57 7.67 -1.20
CA ILE A 79 7.96 6.36 -0.94
C ILE A 79 6.47 6.38 -1.33
N LEU A 80 5.71 7.39 -0.92
CA LEU A 80 4.28 7.51 -1.28
C LEU A 80 4.07 7.60 -2.81
N LYS A 81 4.91 8.37 -3.49
CA LYS A 81 4.84 8.55 -4.95
C LYS A 81 5.00 7.22 -5.68
N TYR A 82 5.95 6.38 -5.24
CA TYR A 82 6.22 5.10 -5.88
C TYR A 82 5.26 3.98 -5.47
N ILE A 83 4.63 4.05 -4.28
CA ILE A 83 3.62 3.05 -3.87
C ILE A 83 2.25 3.38 -4.48
N THR A 84 1.92 4.65 -4.76
CA THR A 84 0.59 5.04 -5.27
C THR A 84 0.08 4.16 -6.44
N PRO A 85 0.91 3.79 -7.45
CA PRO A 85 0.50 2.88 -8.53
C PRO A 85 0.17 1.43 -8.10
N HIS A 86 0.55 1.01 -6.89
CA HIS A 86 0.26 -0.30 -6.32
C HIS A 86 -1.08 -0.37 -5.60
N PHE A 87 -1.82 0.73 -5.54
CA PHE A 87 -3.18 0.75 -5.02
C PHE A 87 -4.19 0.73 -6.17
N GLU A 88 -5.29 0.01 -5.98
CA GLU A 88 -6.43 0.15 -6.88
C GLU A 88 -6.96 1.59 -6.83
N ARG A 89 -7.22 2.18 -8.01
CA ARG A 89 -7.66 3.57 -8.09
C ARG A 89 -8.98 3.79 -7.36
N GLU A 90 -9.17 4.98 -6.80
CA GLU A 90 -10.40 5.35 -6.07
C GLU A 90 -11.67 5.25 -6.93
N ASP A 91 -11.58 5.55 -8.23
CA ASP A 91 -12.64 5.38 -9.21
C ASP A 91 -13.05 3.90 -9.39
N ASN A 92 -12.11 2.97 -9.25
CA ASN A 92 -12.43 1.53 -9.23
C ASN A 92 -13.13 1.15 -7.93
N PHE A 93 -12.78 1.78 -6.81
CA PHE A 93 -13.41 1.52 -5.51
C PHE A 93 -14.91 1.84 -5.54
N GLU A 94 -15.33 3.00 -6.06
CA GLU A 94 -16.76 3.33 -6.17
C GLU A 94 -17.52 2.35 -7.08
N LYS A 95 -16.91 1.94 -8.19
CA LYS A 95 -17.49 0.95 -9.11
C LYS A 95 -17.60 -0.43 -8.43
N MET A 96 -16.58 -0.85 -7.69
CA MET A 96 -16.55 -2.12 -6.97
C MET A 96 -17.49 -2.13 -5.77
N GLU A 97 -17.63 -1.03 -5.03
CA GLU A 97 -18.59 -0.90 -3.93
C GLU A 97 -20.04 -0.97 -4.44
N ARG A 98 -20.33 -0.36 -5.60
CA ARG A 98 -21.60 -0.54 -6.30
C ARG A 98 -21.83 -1.98 -6.73
N LEU A 99 -20.80 -2.68 -7.23
CA LEU A 99 -20.91 -4.10 -7.61
C LEU A 99 -21.13 -5.03 -6.41
N ARG A 100 -20.40 -4.81 -5.30
CA ARG A 100 -20.57 -5.55 -4.05
C ARG A 100 -21.96 -5.32 -3.45
N SER A 101 -22.47 -4.09 -3.52
CA SER A 101 -23.84 -3.75 -3.07
C SER A 101 -24.92 -4.42 -3.93
N ASN A 102 -24.69 -4.55 -5.24
CA ASN A 102 -25.62 -5.22 -6.15
C ASN A 102 -25.64 -6.75 -6.00
N HIS A 103 -24.65 -7.36 -5.34
CA HIS A 103 -24.62 -8.81 -5.07
C HIS A 103 -25.25 -9.20 -3.72
N SER A 104 -25.75 -8.24 -2.93
CA SER A 104 -26.52 -8.53 -1.69
C SER A 104 -28.02 -8.74 -1.95
N CYS A 105 -28.44 -8.92 -3.20
CA CYS A 105 -29.84 -9.22 -3.53
C CYS A 105 -29.96 -10.50 -4.34
N ASN A 106 -29.72 -11.65 -3.70
CA ASN A 106 -30.41 -12.90 -4.05
C ASN A 106 -30.31 -13.98 -2.95
N VAL A 107 -30.80 -13.68 -1.75
CA VAL A 107 -31.23 -14.74 -0.82
C VAL A 107 -32.62 -14.37 -0.32
N ASN A 108 -33.62 -14.66 -1.14
CA ASN A 108 -34.97 -15.09 -0.74
C ASN A 108 -35.78 -15.42 -2.00
N LYS A 109 -35.42 -16.57 -2.58
CA LYS A 109 -36.23 -17.28 -3.56
C LYS A 109 -37.39 -17.94 -2.80
N LYS A 110 -38.57 -17.34 -2.91
CA LYS A 110 -39.87 -17.99 -3.15
C LYS A 110 -40.14 -19.28 -2.33
N MET A 111 -40.99 -19.17 -1.31
CA MET A 111 -42.28 -19.89 -1.15
C MET A 111 -43.00 -19.38 0.10
#